data_AF-A0A7X7WFX5-F1
#
_entry.id   AF-A0A7X7WFX5-F1
#
_cell.length_a   1.000
_cell.length_b   1.000
_cell.length_c   1.000
_cell.angle_alpha   90.00
_cell.angle_beta   90.00
_cell.angle_gamma   90.00
#
_symmetry.space_group_name_H-M   'P 1'
#
loop_
_entity.id
_entity.type
_entity.pdbx_description
1 polymer ?
#
loop_
_entity_poly.entity_id
_entity_poly.type
_entity_poly.pdbx_seq_one_letter_code
_entity_poly.pdbx_strand_id
1 'polypeptide(L)'
;MRRIVFVILIIGLTSLAYAYESLQEAYNQASGSGRYTKFIELDSTLQYSGDLMIPSDQNVYINGHGAIIYNPPDIPSIYVGINSNLDIERCIFVGGLMAINFAQIAGGTINNNTIVGCREQSIYCDGGYNNRQLNIWSNIICDAMFAVYCIDSIPGYIDYNDIYAIDSIDYALFCPT
;
A
#
# COMPACT_ATOMS: atom_id res chain seq x y z
N MET A 1 -36.81 11.65 -52.42
CA MET A 1 -35.43 11.17 -52.20
C MET A 1 -34.94 11.68 -50.87
N ARG A 2 -34.85 10.79 -49.86
CA ARG A 2 -34.49 11.12 -48.48
C ARG A 2 -33.00 11.48 -48.41
N ARG A 3 -32.67 12.69 -47.95
CA ARG A 3 -31.31 13.07 -47.56
C ARG A 3 -30.99 12.33 -46.26
N ILE A 4 -30.18 11.28 -46.35
CA ILE A 4 -29.61 10.61 -45.18
C ILE A 4 -28.51 11.54 -44.66
N VAL A 5 -28.78 12.21 -43.55
CA VAL A 5 -27.77 12.91 -42.76
C VAL A 5 -26.97 11.83 -42.04
N PHE A 6 -25.73 11.61 -42.48
CA PHE A 6 -24.77 10.76 -41.77
C PHE A 6 -24.20 11.58 -40.60
N VAL A 7 -24.87 11.54 -39.45
CA VAL A 7 -24.26 11.99 -38.19
C VAL A 7 -23.41 10.83 -37.69
N ILE A 8 -22.11 10.85 -38.02
CA ILE A 8 -21.14 10.01 -37.33
C ILE A 8 -21.01 10.58 -35.93
N LEU A 9 -21.74 9.97 -35.00
CA LEU A 9 -21.56 10.16 -33.57
C LEU A 9 -20.19 9.56 -33.22
N ILE A 10 -19.14 10.37 -33.27
CA ILE A 10 -17.87 10.09 -32.62
C ILE A 10 -18.16 10.19 -31.11
N ILE A 11 -18.76 9.14 -30.54
CA ILE A 11 -18.72 8.91 -29.10
C ILE A 11 -17.26 8.72 -28.76
N GLY A 12 -16.79 9.53 -27.82
CA GLY A 12 -15.39 9.73 -27.50
C GLY A 12 -14.60 8.44 -27.37
N LEU A 13 -13.66 8.26 -28.30
CA LEU A 13 -12.42 7.51 -28.09
C LEU A 13 -11.46 8.35 -27.24
N THR A 14 -11.92 8.87 -26.10
CA THR A 14 -11.00 9.09 -24.99
C THR A 14 -10.66 7.69 -24.52
N SER A 15 -9.39 7.31 -24.63
CA SER A 15 -8.81 6.14 -23.99
C SER A 15 -9.58 5.82 -22.71
N LEU A 16 -10.07 4.59 -22.56
CA LEU A 16 -10.51 4.07 -21.26
C LEU A 16 -9.26 4.04 -20.36
N ALA A 17 -8.83 5.22 -19.90
CA ALA A 17 -8.05 5.35 -18.70
C ALA A 17 -9.00 4.79 -17.64
N TYR A 18 -8.76 3.55 -17.24
CA TYR A 18 -9.36 3.02 -16.03
C TYR A 18 -9.03 4.06 -14.96
N ALA A 19 -10.04 4.84 -14.56
CA ALA A 19 -9.86 5.85 -13.54
C ALA A 19 -9.57 5.08 -12.26
N TYR A 20 -8.34 5.14 -11.79
CA TYR A 20 -7.99 4.60 -10.50
C TYR A 20 -8.81 5.33 -9.43
N GLU A 21 -9.46 4.58 -8.55
CA GLU A 21 -10.10 5.19 -7.39
C GLU A 21 -9.04 5.64 -6.39
N SER A 22 -9.26 6.77 -5.73
CA SER A 22 -8.30 7.24 -4.72
C SER A 22 -8.44 6.42 -3.44
N LEU A 23 -7.34 5.84 -2.96
CA LEU A 23 -7.33 5.15 -1.68
C LEU A 23 -7.54 6.15 -0.52
N GLN A 24 -7.09 7.40 -0.70
CA GLN A 24 -7.39 8.50 0.22
C GLN A 24 -8.88 8.81 0.30
N GLU A 25 -9.60 8.75 -0.83
CA GLU A 25 -11.05 8.96 -0.83
C GLU A 25 -11.80 7.80 -0.14
N ALA A 26 -11.40 6.55 -0.40
CA ALA A 26 -11.93 5.39 0.32
C ALA A 26 -11.73 5.54 1.85
N TYR A 27 -10.55 6.01 2.27
CA TYR A 27 -10.27 6.34 3.67
C TYR A 27 -11.18 7.46 4.21
N ASN A 28 -11.40 8.53 3.44
CA ASN A 28 -12.23 9.64 3.88
C ASN A 28 -13.68 9.21 4.10
N GLN A 29 -14.21 8.35 3.23
CA GLN A 29 -15.57 7.83 3.29
C GLN A 29 -15.77 6.73 4.34
N ALA A 30 -14.71 6.01 4.71
CA ALA A 30 -14.79 4.94 5.69
C ALA A 30 -15.19 5.42 7.09
N SER A 31 -15.96 4.60 7.79
CA SER A 31 -16.28 4.77 9.21
C SER A 31 -15.38 3.89 10.08
N GLY A 32 -15.29 4.21 11.37
CA GLY A 32 -14.60 3.35 12.33
C GLY A 32 -15.37 2.08 12.65
N SER A 33 -14.65 1.06 13.14
CA SER A 33 -15.22 -0.20 13.61
C SER A 33 -14.35 -0.80 14.71
N GLY A 34 -14.93 -1.12 15.87
CA GLY A 34 -14.20 -1.68 17.00
C GLY A 34 -13.04 -0.81 17.46
N ARG A 35 -11.81 -1.31 17.31
CA ARG A 35 -10.57 -0.59 17.68
C ARG A 35 -10.08 0.40 16.62
N TYR A 36 -10.64 0.37 15.41
CA TYR A 36 -10.16 1.15 14.28
C TYR A 36 -10.93 2.45 14.14
N THR A 37 -10.21 3.56 13.97
CA THR A 37 -10.77 4.86 13.62
C THR A 37 -11.28 4.86 12.18
N LYS A 38 -10.69 4.02 11.31
CA LYS A 38 -11.13 3.78 9.93
C LYS A 38 -11.07 2.29 9.59
N PHE A 39 -12.17 1.76 9.10
CA PHE A 39 -12.29 0.38 8.62
C PHE A 39 -12.66 0.42 7.13
N ILE A 40 -11.75 -0.04 6.27
CA ILE A 40 -11.86 0.09 4.83
C ILE A 40 -11.93 -1.31 4.21
N GLU A 41 -12.99 -1.58 3.47
CA GLU A 41 -13.11 -2.76 2.61
C GLU A 41 -13.04 -2.29 1.15
N LEU A 42 -12.02 -2.74 0.43
CA LEU A 42 -11.85 -2.39 -0.98
C LEU A 42 -12.61 -3.37 -1.86
N ASP A 43 -13.14 -2.87 -2.98
CA ASP A 43 -13.75 -3.69 -4.01
C ASP A 43 -12.64 -4.26 -4.92
N SER A 44 -12.54 -5.58 -4.98
CA SER A 44 -11.49 -6.26 -5.75
C SER A 44 -11.68 -6.22 -7.26
N THR A 45 -12.83 -5.71 -7.73
CA THR A 45 -13.07 -5.43 -9.15
C THR A 45 -12.54 -4.06 -9.57
N LEU A 46 -12.15 -3.22 -8.61
CA LEU A 46 -11.65 -1.88 -8.82
C LEU A 46 -10.12 -1.82 -8.67
N GLN A 47 -9.55 -0.76 -9.23
CA GLN A 47 -8.13 -0.45 -9.15
C GLN A 47 -7.98 0.89 -8.43
N TYR A 48 -7.02 0.97 -7.51
CA TYR A 48 -6.83 2.12 -6.65
C TYR A 48 -5.49 2.81 -6.93
N SER A 49 -5.47 4.12 -6.79
CA SER A 49 -4.25 4.93 -6.69
C SER A 49 -3.74 4.86 -5.26
N GLY A 50 -2.47 4.52 -5.08
CA GLY A 50 -1.78 4.55 -3.80
C GLY A 50 -1.48 5.99 -3.36
N ASP A 51 -2.45 6.68 -2.79
CA ASP A 51 -2.31 8.09 -2.40
C ASP A 51 -2.69 8.34 -0.93
N LEU A 52 -2.66 7.30 -0.10
CA LEU A 52 -3.18 7.35 1.25
C LEU A 52 -2.16 7.93 2.23
N MET A 53 -2.56 9.02 2.89
CA MET A 53 -1.88 9.58 4.04
C MET A 53 -2.73 9.38 5.29
N ILE A 54 -2.30 8.48 6.17
CA ILE A 54 -2.90 8.27 7.48
C ILE A 54 -2.32 9.33 8.44
N PRO A 55 -3.15 10.23 9.00
CA PRO A 55 -2.69 11.21 9.99
C PRO A 55 -2.17 10.53 11.26
N SER A 56 -1.45 11.29 12.10
CA SER A 56 -1.01 10.82 13.41
C SER A 56 -2.16 10.37 14.31
N ASP A 57 -1.84 9.49 15.28
CA ASP A 57 -2.75 8.97 16.29
C ASP A 57 -4.01 8.27 15.72
N GLN A 58 -3.90 7.65 14.54
CA GLN A 58 -4.98 6.87 13.92
C GLN A 58 -4.77 5.37 14.05
N ASN A 59 -5.85 4.59 14.04
CA ASN A 59 -5.79 3.14 13.94
C ASN A 59 -6.64 2.68 12.77
N VAL A 60 -6.02 2.18 11.72
CA VAL A 60 -6.67 1.94 10.43
C VAL A 60 -6.61 0.44 10.10
N TYR A 61 -7.72 -0.09 9.63
CA TYR A 61 -7.78 -1.41 9.02
C TYR A 61 -8.14 -1.31 7.53
N ILE A 62 -7.43 -2.06 6.69
CA ILE A 62 -7.69 -2.18 5.26
C ILE A 62 -7.77 -3.66 4.88
N ASN A 63 -8.92 -4.09 4.34
CA ASN A 63 -9.03 -5.37 3.67
C ASN A 63 -9.16 -5.14 2.15
N GLY A 64 -8.16 -5.61 1.41
CA GLY A 64 -8.13 -5.42 -0.03
C GLY A 64 -9.05 -6.35 -0.82
N HIS A 65 -9.42 -7.51 -0.29
CA HIS A 65 -10.12 -8.57 -1.04
C HIS A 65 -9.48 -8.95 -2.41
N GLY A 66 -8.20 -8.64 -2.61
CA GLY A 66 -7.48 -8.80 -3.88
C GLY A 66 -7.42 -7.54 -4.76
N ALA A 67 -7.87 -6.39 -4.26
CA ALA A 67 -7.81 -5.12 -4.97
C ALA A 67 -6.37 -4.72 -5.31
N ILE A 68 -6.21 -4.14 -6.50
CA ILE A 68 -4.92 -3.66 -7.00
C ILE A 68 -4.75 -2.19 -6.63
N ILE A 69 -3.62 -1.88 -6.00
CA ILE A 69 -3.19 -0.52 -5.63
C ILE A 69 -1.94 -0.20 -6.45
N TYR A 70 -2.03 0.82 -7.31
CA TYR A 70 -0.89 1.31 -8.07
C TYR A 70 -0.12 2.33 -7.28
N ASN A 71 1.15 2.03 -7.07
CA ASN A 71 2.02 2.84 -6.27
C ASN A 71 2.49 4.05 -7.09
N PRO A 72 2.45 5.26 -6.53
CA PRO A 72 2.94 6.45 -7.20
C PRO A 72 4.47 6.40 -7.33
N PRO A 73 5.04 7.05 -8.35
CA PRO A 73 6.46 6.90 -8.70
C PRO A 73 7.43 7.44 -7.66
N ASP A 74 7.03 8.47 -6.89
CA ASP A 74 7.96 9.28 -6.09
C ASP A 74 7.55 9.44 -4.63
N ILE A 75 6.45 8.81 -4.19
CA ILE A 75 6.00 8.81 -2.79
C ILE A 75 5.58 7.38 -2.39
N PRO A 76 5.51 7.06 -1.09
CA PRO A 76 4.86 5.83 -0.64
C PRO A 76 3.38 5.79 -1.05
N SER A 77 2.88 4.59 -1.32
CA SER A 77 1.44 4.39 -1.62
C SER A 77 0.57 4.61 -0.39
N ILE A 78 1.09 4.19 0.76
CA ILE A 78 0.49 4.45 2.06
C ILE A 78 1.58 5.01 2.98
N TYR A 79 1.35 6.23 3.47
CA TYR A 79 2.12 6.83 4.55
C TYR A 79 1.36 6.70 5.87
N VAL A 80 1.97 6.05 6.85
CA VAL A 80 1.42 5.85 8.20
C VAL A 80 2.03 6.88 9.14
N GLY A 81 1.20 7.82 9.61
CA GLY A 81 1.61 8.91 10.49
C GLY A 81 2.16 8.45 11.85
N ILE A 82 2.76 9.39 12.57
CA ILE A 82 3.39 9.15 13.88
C ILE A 82 2.37 8.54 14.85
N ASN A 83 2.82 7.56 15.66
CA ASN A 83 1.99 6.90 16.67
C ASN A 83 0.66 6.35 16.12
N SER A 84 0.65 5.95 14.84
CA SER A 84 -0.52 5.38 14.19
C SER A 84 -0.32 3.91 13.89
N ASN A 85 -1.42 3.17 13.76
CA ASN A 85 -1.41 1.77 13.42
C ASN A 85 -2.11 1.51 12.09
N LEU A 86 -1.52 0.65 11.27
CA LEU A 86 -2.13 0.11 10.07
C LEU A 86 -2.12 -1.41 10.13
N ASP A 87 -3.31 -2.00 10.19
CA ASP A 87 -3.53 -3.40 9.89
C ASP A 87 -4.05 -3.51 8.45
N ILE A 88 -3.33 -4.21 7.58
CA ILE A 88 -3.68 -4.33 6.16
C ILE A 88 -3.46 -5.74 5.65
N GLU A 89 -4.49 -6.24 4.96
CA GLU A 89 -4.46 -7.56 4.36
C GLU A 89 -5.09 -7.64 2.97
N ARG A 90 -4.63 -8.64 2.20
CA ARG A 90 -5.22 -9.04 0.91
C ARG A 90 -5.22 -7.93 -0.14
N CYS A 91 -4.21 -7.07 -0.15
CA CYS A 91 -3.98 -6.07 -1.20
C CYS A 91 -2.89 -6.53 -2.17
N ILE A 92 -2.95 -6.02 -3.41
CA ILE A 92 -1.89 -6.19 -4.42
C ILE A 92 -1.31 -4.81 -4.75
N PHE A 93 -0.07 -4.55 -4.33
CA PHE A 93 0.65 -3.31 -4.63
C PHE A 93 1.53 -3.48 -5.86
N VAL A 94 1.49 -2.51 -6.77
CA VAL A 94 2.22 -2.58 -8.06
C VAL A 94 3.02 -1.30 -8.30
N GLY A 95 4.33 -1.44 -8.45
CA GLY A 95 5.25 -0.40 -8.92
C GLY A 95 5.69 0.60 -7.85
N GLY A 96 6.00 1.82 -8.31
CA GLY A 96 6.19 3.02 -7.47
C GLY A 96 7.49 3.04 -6.67
N LEU A 97 7.58 4.02 -5.75
CA LEU A 97 8.76 4.17 -4.89
C LEU A 97 8.80 3.06 -3.83
N MET A 98 7.72 2.95 -3.06
CA MET A 98 7.52 1.98 -1.98
C MET A 98 6.01 1.75 -1.74
N ALA A 99 5.64 0.60 -1.21
CA ALA A 99 4.23 0.31 -0.91
C ALA A 99 3.80 1.02 0.38
N ILE A 100 4.49 0.78 1.49
CA ILE A 100 4.08 1.29 2.80
C ILE A 100 5.27 1.93 3.52
N ASN A 101 5.06 3.12 4.07
CA ASN A 101 6.01 3.83 4.90
C ASN A 101 5.43 4.07 6.30
N PHE A 102 6.08 3.55 7.32
CA PHE A 102 5.78 3.78 8.73
C PHE A 102 6.65 4.91 9.28
N ALA A 103 6.04 6.00 9.72
CA ALA A 103 6.72 7.05 10.47
C ALA A 103 7.13 6.57 11.88
N GLN A 104 7.78 7.45 12.65
CA GLN A 104 8.24 7.15 14.01
C GLN A 104 7.11 6.62 14.91
N ILE A 105 7.38 5.52 15.60
CA ILE A 105 6.46 4.89 16.58
C ILE A 105 5.17 4.34 15.91
N ALA A 106 5.11 4.29 14.57
CA ALA A 106 3.99 3.68 13.87
C ALA A 106 4.13 2.15 13.84
N GLY A 107 3.00 1.44 13.85
CA GLY A 107 2.95 -0.02 13.95
C GLY A 107 1.77 -0.65 13.24
N GLY A 108 1.50 -1.92 13.55
CA GLY A 108 0.37 -2.67 13.01
C GLY A 108 0.77 -3.99 12.36
N THR A 109 -0.06 -4.46 11.45
CA THR A 109 0.00 -5.80 10.86
C THR A 109 -0.02 -5.72 9.33
N ILE A 110 0.99 -6.29 8.68
CA ILE A 110 1.03 -6.41 7.22
C ILE A 110 1.00 -7.90 6.88
N ASN A 111 -0.14 -8.40 6.40
CA ASN A 111 -0.29 -9.83 6.13
C ASN A 111 -1.10 -10.18 4.88
N ASN A 112 -0.76 -11.30 4.23
CA ASN A 112 -1.47 -11.78 3.03
C ASN A 112 -1.53 -10.74 1.91
N ASN A 113 -0.51 -9.89 1.77
CA ASN A 113 -0.41 -8.94 0.67
C ASN A 113 0.57 -9.43 -0.40
N THR A 114 0.38 -8.95 -1.63
CA THR A 114 1.35 -9.09 -2.72
C THR A 114 1.93 -7.72 -3.04
N ILE A 115 3.24 -7.57 -3.06
CA ILE A 115 3.92 -6.30 -3.37
C ILE A 115 4.93 -6.56 -4.48
N VAL A 116 4.81 -5.86 -5.61
CA VAL A 116 5.65 -6.11 -6.78
C VAL A 116 6.18 -4.81 -7.38
N GLY A 117 7.48 -4.77 -7.67
CA GLY A 117 8.07 -3.74 -8.53
C GLY A 117 8.30 -2.39 -7.85
N CYS A 118 8.43 -2.36 -6.52
CA CYS A 118 8.85 -1.15 -5.82
C CYS A 118 10.29 -0.80 -6.21
N ARG A 119 10.55 0.47 -6.57
CA ARG A 119 11.88 0.93 -7.00
C ARG A 119 12.92 0.85 -5.87
N GLU A 120 12.50 1.07 -4.63
CA GLU A 120 13.36 0.99 -3.45
C GLU A 120 12.92 -0.17 -2.53
N GLN A 121 12.52 0.12 -1.29
CA GLN A 121 11.97 -0.83 -0.35
C GLN A 121 10.47 -1.04 -0.54
N SER A 122 9.97 -2.24 -0.29
CA SER A 122 8.51 -2.48 -0.27
C SER A 122 7.86 -1.93 0.99
N ILE A 123 8.42 -2.23 2.16
CA ILE A 123 7.97 -1.72 3.45
C ILE A 123 9.12 -0.95 4.10
N TYR A 124 8.90 0.33 4.35
CA TYR A 124 9.85 1.21 5.04
C TYR A 124 9.37 1.52 6.46
N CYS A 125 10.31 1.60 7.39
CA CYS A 125 10.07 1.88 8.80
C CYS A 125 11.09 2.91 9.30
N ASP A 126 10.61 4.13 9.51
CA ASP A 126 11.42 5.25 9.99
C ASP A 126 11.70 5.11 11.49
N GLY A 127 12.95 5.31 11.87
CA GLY A 127 13.49 5.01 13.18
C GLY A 127 12.85 5.84 14.28
N GLY A 128 11.98 5.21 15.06
CA GLY A 128 11.57 5.66 16.38
C GLY A 128 11.77 4.51 17.37
N TYR A 129 12.41 4.78 18.50
CA TYR A 129 12.59 3.80 19.57
C TYR A 129 11.26 3.08 19.87
N ASN A 130 11.22 1.75 19.70
CA ASN A 130 10.09 0.84 19.96
C ASN A 130 9.08 0.54 18.83
N ASN A 131 9.45 0.49 17.54
CA ASN A 131 8.59 -0.15 16.51
C ASN A 131 8.43 -1.69 16.64
N ARG A 132 8.52 -2.24 17.86
CA ARG A 132 8.13 -3.64 18.17
C ARG A 132 6.64 -3.92 17.97
N GLN A 133 5.88 -2.90 17.57
CA GLN A 133 4.44 -2.98 17.30
C GLN A 133 4.15 -3.33 15.83
N LEU A 134 5.16 -3.34 14.95
CA LEU A 134 4.99 -3.74 13.56
C LEU A 134 5.22 -5.24 13.40
N ASN A 135 4.27 -5.93 12.78
CA ASN A 135 4.33 -7.36 12.52
C ASN A 135 4.07 -7.60 11.02
N ILE A 136 4.92 -8.37 10.34
CA ILE A 136 4.89 -8.55 8.88
C ILE A 136 4.98 -10.04 8.53
N TRP A 137 3.92 -10.66 8.01
CA TRP A 137 3.95 -12.10 7.71
C TRP A 137 3.06 -12.54 6.57
N SER A 138 3.38 -13.68 5.95
CA SER A 138 2.55 -14.27 4.87
C SER A 138 2.34 -13.32 3.68
N ASN A 139 3.34 -12.52 3.32
CA ASN A 139 3.29 -11.67 2.13
C ASN A 139 4.15 -12.27 0.99
N ILE A 140 3.80 -11.92 -0.25
CA ILE A 140 4.63 -12.13 -1.43
C ILE A 140 5.26 -10.80 -1.80
N ILE A 141 6.59 -10.71 -1.85
CA ILE A 141 7.30 -9.47 -2.17
C ILE A 141 8.30 -9.72 -3.30
N CYS A 142 8.08 -9.09 -4.45
CA CYS A 142 8.87 -9.28 -5.65
C CYS A 142 9.44 -7.96 -6.17
N ASP A 143 10.61 -8.03 -6.80
CA ASP A 143 11.17 -6.95 -7.60
C ASP A 143 11.31 -5.62 -6.83
N ALA A 144 11.83 -5.70 -5.61
CA ALA A 144 12.21 -4.55 -4.79
C ALA A 144 13.70 -4.61 -4.41
N MET A 145 14.32 -3.46 -4.16
CA MET A 145 15.70 -3.39 -3.66
C MET A 145 15.80 -4.03 -2.26
N PHE A 146 14.80 -3.78 -1.41
CA PHE A 146 14.63 -4.42 -0.10
C PHE A 146 13.16 -4.81 0.11
N ALA A 147 12.90 -5.98 0.70
CA ALA A 147 11.53 -6.35 1.06
C ALA A 147 11.05 -5.51 2.27
N VAL A 148 11.86 -5.48 3.32
CA VAL A 148 11.63 -4.67 4.52
C VAL A 148 12.91 -3.90 4.85
N TYR A 149 12.77 -2.60 5.08
CA TYR A 149 13.88 -1.73 5.46
C TYR A 149 13.50 -0.93 6.71
N CYS A 150 14.25 -1.13 7.79
CA CYS A 150 14.01 -0.48 9.08
C CYS A 150 15.28 0.23 9.56
N ILE A 151 15.19 1.53 9.82
CA ILE A 151 16.24 2.31 10.48
C ILE A 151 15.95 2.33 11.99
N ASP A 152 16.95 2.13 12.84
CA ASP A 152 16.89 2.26 14.31
C ASP A 152 15.72 1.51 14.98
N SER A 153 15.26 0.44 14.35
CA SER A 153 14.10 -0.32 14.79
C SER A 153 14.09 -1.73 14.22
N ILE A 154 13.49 -2.65 14.98
CA ILE A 154 13.26 -4.03 14.56
C ILE A 154 11.77 -4.29 14.75
N PRO A 155 11.04 -4.72 13.70
CA PRO A 155 9.65 -5.14 13.82
C PRO A 155 9.48 -6.21 14.90
N GLY A 156 8.31 -6.25 15.54
CA GLY A 156 7.99 -7.23 16.59
C GLY A 156 7.98 -8.67 16.09
N TYR A 157 7.59 -8.89 14.84
CA TYR A 157 7.53 -10.21 14.21
C TYR A 157 7.68 -10.12 12.69
N ILE A 158 8.50 -10.99 12.11
CA ILE A 158 8.62 -11.13 10.64
C ILE A 158 8.83 -12.60 10.29
N ASP A 159 7.91 -13.20 9.52
CA ASP A 159 7.94 -14.63 9.21
C ASP A 159 7.09 -14.99 7.97
N TYR A 160 7.31 -16.16 7.37
CA TYR A 160 6.51 -16.70 6.25
C TYR A 160 6.32 -15.76 5.05
N ASN A 161 7.27 -14.85 4.75
CA ASN A 161 7.21 -14.00 3.57
C ASN A 161 7.98 -14.66 2.41
N ASP A 162 7.33 -14.80 1.24
CA ASP A 162 7.96 -15.27 0.01
C ASP A 162 8.57 -14.08 -0.73
N ILE A 163 9.90 -14.09 -0.90
CA ILE A 163 10.64 -12.95 -1.43
C ILE A 163 11.41 -13.32 -2.70
N TYR A 164 11.21 -12.53 -3.74
CA TYR A 164 11.86 -12.65 -5.03
C TYR A 164 12.48 -11.30 -5.43
N ALA A 165 13.62 -10.95 -4.82
CA ALA A 165 14.32 -9.69 -5.08
C ALA A 165 15.32 -9.81 -6.26
N ILE A 166 15.41 -8.76 -7.09
CA ILE A 166 16.24 -8.78 -8.32
C ILE A 166 17.74 -8.69 -8.01
N ASP A 167 18.15 -7.93 -6.97
CA ASP A 167 19.56 -7.51 -6.84
C ASP A 167 20.18 -7.55 -5.43
N SER A 168 19.47 -7.98 -4.37
CA SER A 168 20.02 -7.96 -3.00
C SER A 168 20.10 -9.35 -2.33
N ILE A 169 21.23 -9.58 -1.65
CA ILE A 169 21.54 -10.80 -0.87
C ILE A 169 20.73 -10.85 0.44
N ASP A 170 20.17 -9.72 0.90
CA ASP A 170 19.58 -9.60 2.23
C ASP A 170 18.07 -9.33 2.21
N TYR A 171 17.34 -10.31 2.72
CA TYR A 171 15.91 -10.36 3.07
C TYR A 171 15.34 -9.05 3.64
N ALA A 172 16.08 -8.44 4.57
CA ALA A 172 15.72 -7.20 5.22
C ALA A 172 17.00 -6.54 5.76
N LEU A 173 17.09 -5.22 5.64
CA LEU A 173 18.14 -4.47 6.31
C LEU A 173 17.57 -3.87 7.59
N PHE A 174 18.12 -4.32 8.71
CA PHE A 174 17.91 -3.69 10.01
C PHE A 174 19.20 -2.95 10.36
N CYS A 175 19.12 -1.63 10.48
CA CYS A 175 20.23 -0.83 10.98
C CYS A 175 19.93 -0.41 12.43
N PRO A 176 20.14 -1.27 13.44
CA PRO A 176 20.13 -0.83 14.81
C PRO A 176 21.38 0.02 15.08
N THR A 177 21.19 1.25 15.55
CA THR A 177 22.27 2.00 16.23
C THR A 177 22.49 1.51 17.65
#